data_AF-A0A957CQ08-F1
#
_entry.id   AF-A0A957CQ08-F1
#
_cell.length_a   1.000
_cell.length_b   1.000
_cell.length_c   1.000
_cell.angle_alpha   90.00
_cell.angle_beta   90.00
_cell.angle_gamma   90.00
#
_symmetry.space_group_name_H-M   'P 1'
#
loop_
_entity.id
_entity.type
_entity.pdbx_description
1 polymer ?
#
loop_
_entity_poly.entity_id
_entity_poly.type
_entity_poly.pdbx_seq_one_letter_code
_entity_poly.pdbx_strand_id
1 'polypeptide(L)'
;YERTREIGVLKALGASPREIRAMFTVEAALIGLIGGFFGLILGTLLGRLVNWIAHQFLIREGVTGIGQLSIVPPWLAIGALIFAALIGLLAGLYPAARAAKLDPVTALRHE
;
A
#
# COMPACT_ATOMS: atom_id res chain seq x y z
N TYR A 1 11.88 15.28 11.01
CA TYR A 1 13.19 15.78 11.44
C TYR A 1 14.30 14.82 11.02
N GLU A 2 14.17 13.50 11.23
CA GLU A 2 15.19 12.51 10.84
C GLU A 2 15.53 12.48 9.34
N ARG A 3 14.53 12.30 8.45
CA ARG A 3 14.77 12.27 6.99
C ARG A 3 15.06 13.63 6.34
N THR A 4 14.87 14.74 7.05
CA THR A 4 15.11 16.10 6.50
C THR A 4 16.60 16.31 6.20
N ARG A 5 17.48 15.85 7.09
CA ARG A 5 18.93 15.95 6.95
C ARG A 5 19.44 15.10 5.78
N GLU A 6 18.95 13.87 5.65
CA GLU A 6 19.28 12.97 4.52
C GLU A 6 18.90 13.59 3.16
N ILE A 7 17.71 14.18 3.07
CA ILE A 7 17.25 14.89 1.86
C ILE A 7 18.14 16.11 1.58
N GLY A 8 18.55 16.84 2.63
CA GLY A 8 19.47 17.97 2.53
C GLY A 8 20.84 17.56 1.97
N VAL A 9 21.40 16.45 2.46
CA VAL A 9 22.66 15.88 1.98
C VAL A 9 22.53 15.42 0.52
N LEU A 10 21.46 14.70 0.17
CA LEU A 10 21.22 14.26 -1.21
C LEU A 10 21.14 15.44 -2.18
N LYS A 11 20.43 16.52 -1.82
CA LYS A 11 20.37 17.75 -2.63
C LYS A 11 21.72 18.47 -2.71
N ALA A 12 22.49 18.50 -1.63
CA ALA A 12 23.83 19.09 -1.62
C ALA A 12 24.82 18.30 -2.51
N LEU A 13 24.61 17.00 -2.66
CA LEU A 13 25.35 16.13 -3.59
C LEU A 13 24.88 16.24 -5.05
N GLY A 14 23.86 17.07 -5.32
CA GLY A 14 23.35 17.33 -6.67
C GLY A 14 22.09 16.55 -7.06
N ALA A 15 21.44 15.84 -6.14
CA ALA A 15 20.17 15.18 -6.43
C ALA A 15 19.09 16.21 -6.79
N SER A 16 18.47 16.02 -7.94
CA SER A 16 17.40 16.90 -8.41
C SER A 16 16.12 16.70 -7.57
N PRO A 17 15.27 17.74 -7.45
CA PRO A 17 13.96 17.61 -6.82
C PRO A 17 13.09 16.51 -7.44
N ARG A 18 13.29 16.19 -8.72
CA ARG A 18 12.56 15.12 -9.42
C ARG A 18 12.98 13.73 -8.95
N GLU A 19 14.27 13.49 -8.76
CA GLU A 19 14.79 12.22 -8.25
C GLU A 19 14.31 11.95 -6.82
N ILE A 20 14.30 12.99 -5.98
CA ILE A 20 13.80 12.89 -4.61
C ILE A 20 12.31 12.57 -4.60
N ARG A 21 11.51 13.23 -5.46
CA ARG A 21 10.08 12.87 -5.62
C ARG A 21 9.91 11.42 -6.05
N ALA A 22 10.67 10.98 -7.06
CA ALA A 22 10.57 9.64 -7.60
C ALA A 22 10.90 8.59 -6.52
N MET A 23 11.98 8.79 -5.76
CA MET A 23 12.37 7.91 -4.65
C MET A 23 11.25 7.72 -3.63
N PHE A 24 10.69 8.82 -3.09
CA PHE A 24 9.59 8.74 -2.13
C PHE A 24 8.31 8.15 -2.72
N THR A 25 8.03 8.43 -4.00
CA THR A 25 6.85 7.89 -4.69
C THR A 25 6.98 6.37 -4.88
N VAL A 26 8.17 5.90 -5.22
CA VAL A 26 8.47 4.46 -5.34
C VAL A 26 8.42 3.78 -3.97
N GLU A 27 8.99 4.38 -2.92
CA GLU A 27 8.91 3.84 -1.56
C GLU A 27 7.45 3.68 -1.11
N ALA A 28 6.61 4.70 -1.34
CA ALA A 28 5.18 4.63 -1.02
C ALA A 28 4.41 3.61 -1.88
N ALA A 29 4.74 3.49 -3.17
CA ALA A 29 4.16 2.48 -4.05
C ALA A 29 4.51 1.05 -3.59
N LEU A 30 5.76 0.82 -3.19
CA LEU A 30 6.21 -0.47 -2.65
C LEU A 30 5.49 -0.81 -1.35
N ILE A 31 5.34 0.15 -0.43
CA ILE A 31 4.56 -0.04 0.80
C ILE A 31 3.10 -0.38 0.47
N GLY A 32 2.49 0.34 -0.48
CA GLY A 32 1.13 0.06 -0.95
C GLY A 32 0.98 -1.34 -1.57
N LEU A 33 1.96 -1.78 -2.37
CA LEU A 33 1.98 -3.12 -2.95
C LEU A 33 2.14 -4.22 -1.89
N ILE A 34 3.05 -4.05 -0.94
CA ILE A 34 3.26 -4.99 0.16
C ILE A 34 1.99 -5.08 1.01
N GLY A 35 1.41 -3.94 1.37
CA GLY A 35 0.13 -3.88 2.10
C GLY A 35 -1.01 -4.52 1.33
N GLY A 36 -1.09 -4.29 0.02
CA GLY A 36 -2.07 -4.94 -0.87
C GLY A 36 -1.90 -6.45 -0.95
N PHE A 37 -0.66 -6.94 -1.04
CA PHE A 37 -0.34 -8.37 -1.07
C PHE A 37 -0.77 -9.07 0.23
N PHE A 38 -0.37 -8.53 1.39
CA PHE A 38 -0.80 -9.08 2.67
C PHE A 38 -2.30 -8.93 2.90
N GLY A 39 -2.90 -7.80 2.49
CA GLY A 39 -4.34 -7.58 2.54
C GLY A 39 -5.13 -8.59 1.70
N LEU A 40 -4.63 -8.97 0.52
CA LEU A 40 -5.23 -10.00 -0.31
C LEU A 40 -5.14 -11.39 0.36
N ILE A 41 -3.99 -11.73 0.93
CA ILE A 41 -3.81 -13.00 1.67
C ILE A 41 -4.78 -13.06 2.86
N LEU A 42 -4.81 -12.01 3.69
CA LEU A 42 -5.69 -11.95 4.85
C LEU A 42 -7.17 -11.93 4.44
N GLY A 43 -7.53 -11.17 3.42
CA GLY A 43 -8.89 -11.09 2.91
C GLY A 43 -9.39 -12.44 2.37
N THR A 44 -8.55 -13.16 1.62
CA THR A 44 -8.90 -14.52 1.14
C THR A 44 -8.98 -15.53 2.30
N LEU A 45 -8.10 -15.44 3.30
CA LEU A 45 -8.13 -16.32 4.46
C LEU A 45 -9.39 -16.09 5.32
N LEU A 46 -9.71 -14.82 5.61
CA LEU A 46 -10.92 -14.43 6.31
C LEU A 46 -12.17 -14.82 5.52
N GLY A 47 -12.17 -14.60 4.20
CA GLY A 47 -13.27 -15.03 3.32
C GLY A 47 -13.53 -16.53 3.40
N ARG A 48 -12.47 -17.36 3.41
CA ARG A 48 -12.57 -18.81 3.60
C ARG A 48 -13.07 -19.19 4.99
N LEU A 49 -12.59 -18.51 6.04
CA LEU A 49 -13.03 -18.75 7.42
C LEU A 49 -14.53 -18.45 7.59
N VAL A 50 -14.99 -17.31 7.08
CA VAL A 50 -16.41 -16.93 7.08
C VAL A 50 -17.22 -17.96 6.30
N ASN A 51 -16.73 -18.41 5.15
CA ASN A 51 -17.40 -19.44 4.35
C ASN A 51 -17.54 -20.76 5.13
N TRP A 52 -16.47 -21.20 5.79
CA TRP A 52 -16.47 -22.41 6.59
C TRP A 52 -17.48 -22.34 7.73
N ILE A 53 -17.51 -21.22 8.46
CA ILE A 53 -18.48 -20.97 9.54
C ILE A 53 -19.91 -20.97 8.96
N ALA A 54 -20.16 -20.19 7.90
CA ALA A 54 -21.48 -20.08 7.27
C ALA A 54 -22.00 -21.44 6.78
N HIS A 55 -21.17 -22.26 6.14
CA HIS A 55 -21.54 -23.61 5.74
C HIS A 55 -21.94 -24.49 6.92
N GLN A 56 -21.20 -24.44 8.05
CA GLN A 56 -21.55 -25.22 9.25
C GLN A 56 -22.92 -24.83 9.84
N PHE A 57 -23.30 -23.54 9.78
CA PHE A 57 -24.60 -23.07 10.24
C PHE A 57 -25.72 -23.38 9.23
N LEU A 58 -25.49 -23.15 7.94
CA LEU A 58 -26.52 -23.31 6.89
C LEU A 58 -26.85 -24.78 6.58
N ILE A 59 -25.87 -25.70 6.69
CA ILE A 59 -26.11 -27.14 6.57
C ILE A 59 -27.02 -27.64 7.71
N ARG A 60 -26.94 -27.03 8.90
CA ARG A 60 -27.82 -27.37 10.04
C ARG A 60 -29.27 -26.94 9.82
N GLU A 61 -29.52 -25.96 8.97
CA GLU A 61 -30.88 -25.52 8.59
C GLU A 61 -31.43 -26.23 7.34
N GLY A 62 -30.74 -27.26 6.83
CA GLY A 62 -31.24 -28.10 5.72
C GLY A 62 -31.12 -27.48 4.33
N VAL A 63 -30.48 -26.31 4.21
CA VAL A 63 -30.20 -25.69 2.90
C VAL A 63 -28.95 -26.34 2.30
N THR A 64 -29.16 -27.26 1.36
CA THR A 64 -28.08 -27.86 0.56
C THR A 64 -28.08 -27.25 -0.85
N GLY A 65 -26.91 -26.85 -1.35
CA GLY A 65 -26.76 -26.23 -2.68
C GLY A 65 -26.23 -24.80 -2.70
N ILE A 66 -25.84 -24.25 -1.54
CA ILE A 66 -25.15 -22.95 -1.49
C ILE A 66 -23.72 -23.17 -2.03
N GLY A 67 -23.46 -22.75 -3.26
CA GLY A 67 -22.11 -22.72 -3.81
C GLY A 67 -21.18 -21.86 -2.95
N GLN A 68 -19.87 -22.00 -3.12
CA GLN A 68 -18.87 -21.22 -2.38
C GLN A 68 -19.19 -19.72 -2.44
N LEU A 69 -19.70 -19.14 -1.34
CA LEU A 69 -20.08 -17.71 -1.27
C LEU A 69 -18.91 -16.73 -1.48
N SER A 70 -17.68 -17.21 -1.38
CA SER A 70 -16.47 -16.37 -1.34
C SER A 70 -15.41 -17.01 -2.24
N ILE A 71 -15.75 -17.11 -3.52
CA ILE A 71 -14.74 -17.26 -4.56
C ILE A 71 -14.16 -15.87 -4.75
N VAL A 72 -12.86 -15.71 -4.48
CA VAL A 72 -12.12 -14.51 -4.89
C VAL A 72 -11.61 -14.80 -6.29
N PRO A 73 -12.30 -14.34 -7.35
CA PRO A 73 -11.85 -14.65 -8.68
C PRO A 73 -10.54 -13.91 -9.01
N PRO A 74 -9.73 -14.45 -9.93
CA PRO A 74 -8.39 -13.90 -10.22
C PRO A 74 -8.39 -12.42 -10.61
N TRP A 75 -9.45 -11.95 -11.30
CA TRP A 75 -9.58 -10.54 -11.68
C TRP A 75 -9.80 -9.60 -10.49
N LEU A 76 -10.50 -10.05 -9.44
CA LEU A 76 -10.71 -9.28 -8.21
C LEU A 76 -9.40 -9.17 -7.41
N ALA A 77 -8.61 -10.24 -7.40
CA ALA A 77 -7.29 -10.24 -6.78
C ALA A 77 -6.34 -9.25 -7.47
N ILE A 78 -6.29 -9.27 -8.80
CA ILE A 78 -5.48 -8.32 -9.59
C ILE A 78 -6.01 -6.89 -9.38
N GLY A 79 -7.32 -6.69 -9.40
CA GLY A 79 -7.94 -5.38 -9.15
C GLY A 79 -7.61 -4.83 -7.76
N ALA A 80 -7.63 -5.67 -6.73
CA ALA A 80 -7.27 -5.28 -5.36
C ALA A 80 -5.79 -4.86 -5.25
N LEU A 81 -4.87 -5.58 -5.92
CA LEU A 81 -3.45 -5.21 -5.95
C LEU A 81 -3.22 -3.88 -6.67
N ILE A 82 -3.86 -3.68 -7.83
CA ILE A 82 -3.78 -2.41 -8.57
C ILE A 82 -4.33 -1.27 -7.71
N PHE A 83 -5.47 -1.49 -7.05
CA PHE A 83 -6.08 -0.50 -6.17
C PHE A 83 -5.18 -0.15 -4.99
N ALA A 84 -4.57 -1.15 -4.34
CA ALA A 84 -3.62 -0.92 -3.25
C ALA A 84 -2.36 -0.15 -3.70
N ALA A 85 -1.82 -0.47 -4.88
CA ALA A 85 -0.72 0.29 -5.48
C ALA A 85 -1.11 1.74 -5.76
N LEU A 86 -2.32 1.97 -6.27
CA LEU A 86 -2.88 3.30 -6.52
C LEU A 86 -3.01 4.12 -5.23
N ILE A 87 -3.55 3.52 -4.17
CA ILE A 87 -3.65 4.17 -2.86
C ILE A 87 -2.26 4.48 -2.30
N GLY A 88 -1.31 3.55 -2.40
CA GLY A 88 0.08 3.76 -1.98
C GLY A 88 0.74 4.93 -2.73
N LEU A 89 0.56 4.99 -4.06
CA LEU A 89 1.02 6.10 -4.88
C LEU A 89 0.39 7.43 -4.45
N LEU A 90 -0.93 7.49 -4.33
CA LEU A 90 -1.65 8.71 -3.94
C LEU A 90 -1.24 9.21 -2.55
N ALA A 91 -1.09 8.29 -1.59
CA ALA A 91 -0.61 8.60 -0.25
C ALA A 91 0.83 9.12 -0.26
N GLY A 92 1.67 8.62 -1.18
CA GLY A 92 3.07 9.03 -1.36
C GLY A 92 3.28 10.37 -2.08
N LEU A 93 2.32 10.81 -2.92
CA LEU A 93 2.48 12.04 -3.72
C LEU A 93 2.63 13.30 -2.86
N TYR A 94 1.82 13.43 -1.81
CA TYR A 94 1.88 14.57 -0.89
C TYR A 94 3.22 14.68 -0.13
N PRO A 95 3.69 13.64 0.58
CA PRO A 95 4.98 13.68 1.26
C PRO A 95 6.16 13.80 0.29
N ALA A 96 6.11 13.16 -0.89
CA ALA A 96 7.14 13.29 -1.92
C ALA A 96 7.26 14.73 -2.43
N ALA A 97 6.12 15.40 -2.69
CA ALA A 97 6.11 16.80 -3.11
C ALA A 97 6.66 17.73 -2.02
N ARG A 98 6.36 17.45 -0.74
CA ARG A 98 6.89 18.21 0.40
C ARG A 98 8.41 18.02 0.55
N ALA A 99 8.90 16.79 0.45
CA ALA A 99 10.33 16.47 0.53
C ALA A 99 11.17 17.17 -0.55
N ALA A 100 10.66 17.20 -1.78
CA ALA A 100 11.37 17.82 -2.88
C ALA A 100 11.41 19.35 -2.85
N LYS A 101 10.57 20.01 -2.05
CA LYS A 101 10.60 21.46 -1.84
C LYS A 101 11.47 21.90 -0.66
N LEU A 102 12.02 20.97 0.13
CA LEU A 102 12.93 21.31 1.24
C LEU A 102 14.20 22.01 0.71
N ASP A 103 14.54 23.16 1.26
CA ASP A 103 15.78 23.84 0.91
C ASP A 103 16.97 23.16 1.64
N PRO A 104 18.04 22.75 0.92
CA PRO A 104 19.20 22.09 1.53
C PRO A 104 19.89 22.94 2.59
N VAL A 105 19.91 24.28 2.45
CA VAL A 105 20.55 25.16 3.43
C VAL A 105 19.79 25.14 4.74
N THR A 106 18.46 25.24 4.69
CA THR A 106 17.63 25.07 5.89
C THR A 106 17.71 23.64 6.44
N ALA A 107 17.73 22.61 5.59
CA ALA A 107 17.81 21.21 6.03
C ALA A 107 19.10 20.87 6.80
N LEU A 108 20.23 21.50 6.45
CA LEU A 108 21.52 21.31 7.12
C LEU A 108 21.73 22.24 8.31
N ARG A 109 21.03 23.38 8.35
CA ARG A 109 21.14 24.40 9.41
C ARG A 109 20.20 24.17 10.59
N HIS A 110 19.27 23.21 10.49
CA HIS A 110 18.50 22.74 11.66
C HIS A 110 19.35 21.79 12.51
N GLU A 111 20.39 22.36 13.14
CA GLU A 111 20.91 21.99 14.47
C GLU A 111 20.88 23.26 15.33
#